data_AF-A0A651HBR6-F1
#
_entry.id   AF-A0A651HBR6-F1
#
_cell.length_a   1.000
_cell.length_b   1.000
_cell.length_c   1.000
_cell.angle_alpha   90.00
_cell.angle_beta   90.00
_cell.angle_gamma   90.00
#
_symmetry.space_group_name_H-M   'P 1'
#
loop_
_entity.id
_entity.type
_entity.pdbx_description
1 polymer ?
#
loop_
_entity_poly.entity_id
_entity_poly.type
_entity_poly.pdbx_seq_one_letter_code
_entity_poly.pdbx_strand_id
1 'polypeptide(L)'
;MTRVESEARKALNRLIRALEKSRREMESLAGAIRHAEGDDFPVEAYREAEDRMDRLVEFAEEEGRRLQAKILQSGGLEPGRVRRSSS
;
A
#
# COMPACT_ATOMS: atom_id res chain seq x y z
N MET A 1 -18.00 6.93 11.48
CA MET A 1 -17.62 6.25 10.23
C MET A 1 -18.80 5.40 9.78
N THR A 2 -19.26 5.59 8.55
CA THR A 2 -20.37 4.81 7.98
C THR A 2 -19.93 3.38 7.65
N ARG A 3 -20.88 2.47 7.41
CA ARG A 3 -20.58 1.09 6.97
C ARG A 3 -19.77 1.09 5.67
N VAL A 4 -20.11 1.96 4.72
CA VAL A 4 -19.44 2.06 3.41
C VAL A 4 -17.99 2.52 3.56
N GLU A 5 -17.73 3.55 4.38
CA GLU A 5 -16.37 4.03 4.67
C GLU A 5 -15.52 2.96 5.36
N SER A 6 -16.12 2.20 6.28
CA SER A 6 -15.44 1.09 6.97
C SER A 6 -15.02 -0.01 6.00
N GLU A 7 -15.92 -0.41 5.08
CA GLU A 7 -15.61 -1.43 4.08
C GLU A 7 -14.56 -0.94 3.07
N ALA A 8 -14.62 0.32 2.63
CA ALA A 8 -13.59 0.92 1.78
C ALA A 8 -12.22 0.91 2.46
N ARG A 9 -12.14 1.32 3.74
CA ARG A 9 -10.88 1.30 4.51
C ARG A 9 -10.35 -0.13 4.68
N LYS A 10 -11.21 -1.09 4.96
CA LYS A 10 -10.81 -2.51 5.07
C LYS A 10 -10.29 -3.05 3.75
N ALA A 11 -10.98 -2.78 2.64
CA ALA A 11 -10.58 -3.21 1.31
C ALA A 11 -9.21 -2.64 0.94
N LEU A 12 -9.01 -1.34 1.18
CA LEU A 12 -7.73 -0.68 0.91
C LEU A 12 -6.59 -1.27 1.76
N ASN A 13 -6.81 -1.46 3.07
CA ASN A 13 -5.81 -2.08 3.93
C ASN A 13 -5.50 -3.53 3.55
N ARG A 14 -6.44 -4.25 2.93
CA ARG A 14 -6.17 -5.59 2.39
C ARG A 14 -5.31 -5.51 1.15
N LEU A 15 -5.58 -4.55 0.26
CA LEU A 15 -4.78 -4.31 -0.94
C LEU A 15 -3.34 -3.94 -0.59
N ILE A 16 -3.11 -2.99 0.31
CA ILE A 16 -1.76 -2.57 0.73
C ILE A 16 -0.95 -3.78 1.22
N ARG A 17 -1.50 -4.58 2.13
CA ARG A 17 -0.82 -5.79 2.64
C ARG A 17 -0.53 -6.82 1.55
N ALA A 18 -1.44 -6.96 0.58
CA ALA A 18 -1.24 -7.85 -0.55
C ALA A 18 -0.08 -7.37 -1.44
N LEU A 19 -0.02 -6.07 -1.74
CA LEU A 19 1.04 -5.46 -2.54
C LEU A 19 2.40 -5.56 -1.84
N GLU A 20 2.48 -5.23 -0.55
CA GLU A 20 3.70 -5.40 0.26
C GLU A 20 4.18 -6.86 0.28
N LYS A 21 3.24 -7.81 0.36
CA LYS A 21 3.58 -9.23 0.28
C LYS A 21 4.12 -9.56 -1.11
N SER A 22 3.41 -9.17 -2.17
CA SER A 22 3.82 -9.40 -3.56
C SER A 22 5.21 -8.83 -3.85
N ARG A 23 5.56 -7.66 -3.31
CA ARG A 23 6.90 -7.08 -3.40
C ARG A 23 7.98 -8.01 -2.81
N ARG A 24 7.78 -8.49 -1.59
CA ARG A 24 8.72 -9.44 -0.94
C ARG A 24 8.87 -10.76 -1.70
N GLU A 25 7.77 -11.26 -2.26
CA GLU A 25 7.78 -12.48 -3.08
C GLU A 25 8.53 -12.25 -4.41
N MET A 26 8.40 -11.06 -5.01
CA MET A 26 9.16 -10.69 -6.21
C MET A 26 10.66 -10.61 -5.94
N GLU A 27 11.07 -10.00 -4.84
CA GLU A 27 12.49 -9.94 -4.43
C GLU A 27 13.06 -11.36 -4.26
N SER A 28 12.27 -12.25 -3.66
CA SER A 28 12.62 -13.66 -3.48
C SER A 28 12.73 -14.40 -4.82
N LEU A 29 11.79 -14.16 -5.73
CA LEU A 29 11.81 -14.71 -7.10
C LEU A 29 13.02 -14.20 -7.88
N ALA A 30 13.30 -12.90 -7.83
CA ALA A 30 14.45 -12.28 -8.50
C ALA A 30 15.76 -12.91 -8.02
N GLY A 31 15.90 -13.14 -6.72
CA GLY A 31 17.05 -13.83 -6.14
C GLY A 31 17.20 -15.27 -6.65
N ALA A 32 16.11 -16.03 -6.68
CA ALA A 32 16.13 -17.42 -7.15
C ALA A 32 16.48 -17.53 -8.65
N ILE A 33 15.87 -16.69 -9.49
CA ILE A 33 16.13 -16.69 -10.94
C ILE A 33 17.53 -16.18 -11.24
N ARG A 34 17.99 -15.12 -10.55
CA ARG A 34 19.38 -14.66 -10.67
C ARG A 34 20.40 -15.75 -10.30
N HIS A 35 20.11 -16.53 -9.27
CA HIS A 35 20.96 -17.66 -8.89
C HIS A 35 20.98 -18.76 -9.96
N ALA A 36 19.84 -19.00 -10.63
CA ALA A 36 19.72 -20.01 -11.67
C ALA A 36 20.33 -19.60 -13.01
N GLU A 37 20.17 -18.33 -13.41
CA GLU A 37 20.53 -17.83 -14.74
C GLU A 37 21.88 -17.10 -14.78
N GLY A 38 22.39 -16.62 -13.64
CA GLY A 38 23.68 -15.92 -13.58
C GLY A 38 23.69 -14.68 -14.48
N ASP A 39 24.56 -14.69 -15.49
CA ASP A 39 24.74 -13.56 -16.41
C ASP A 39 23.56 -13.39 -17.39
N ASP A 40 22.76 -14.43 -17.61
CA ASP A 40 21.56 -14.36 -18.46
C ASP A 40 20.34 -13.77 -17.73
N PHE A 41 20.47 -13.45 -16.44
CA PHE A 41 19.39 -12.92 -15.62
C PHE A 41 18.85 -11.58 -16.20
N PRO A 42 17.53 -11.46 -16.46
CA PRO A 42 16.95 -10.27 -17.08
C PRO A 42 16.75 -9.13 -16.07
N VAL A 43 17.85 -8.51 -15.64
CA VAL A 43 17.90 -7.45 -14.60
C VAL A 43 16.87 -6.36 -14.86
N GLU A 44 16.79 -5.85 -16.08
CA GLU A 44 15.92 -4.72 -16.42
C GLU A 44 14.44 -5.08 -16.37
N ALA A 45 14.06 -6.31 -16.74
CA ALA A 45 12.67 -6.76 -16.67
C ALA A 45 12.19 -6.86 -15.21
N TYR A 46 13.05 -7.35 -14.32
CA TYR A 46 12.75 -7.42 -12.89
C TYR A 46 12.68 -6.04 -12.24
N ARG A 47 13.61 -5.14 -12.55
CA ARG A 47 13.57 -3.75 -12.08
C ARG A 47 12.28 -3.05 -12.51
N GLU A 48 11.89 -3.20 -13.77
CA GLU A 48 10.67 -2.58 -14.29
C GLU A 48 9.40 -3.18 -13.62
N ALA A 49 9.43 -4.47 -13.25
CA ALA A 49 8.35 -5.08 -12.48
C ALA A 49 8.29 -4.57 -11.03
N GLU A 50 9.45 -4.41 -10.39
CA GLU A 50 9.59 -3.82 -9.05
C GLU A 50 9.07 -2.37 -9.02
N ASP A 51 9.48 -1.54 -9.98
CA ASP A 51 9.02 -0.15 -10.12
C ASP A 51 7.50 -0.05 -10.27
N ARG A 52 6.89 -0.98 -11.03
CA ARG A 52 5.43 -1.03 -11.19
C ARG A 52 4.73 -1.38 -9.88
N MET A 53 5.28 -2.31 -9.09
CA MET A 53 4.71 -2.63 -7.78
C MET A 53 4.84 -1.47 -6.80
N ASP A 54 5.97 -0.77 -6.82
CA ASP A 54 6.17 0.40 -5.95
C ASP A 54 5.16 1.50 -6.27
N ARG A 55 4.88 1.76 -7.55
CA ARG A 55 3.79 2.65 -7.97
C ARG A 55 2.40 2.21 -7.48
N LEU A 56 2.14 0.90 -7.45
CA LEU A 56 0.87 0.38 -6.91
C LEU A 56 0.76 0.56 -5.40
N VAL A 57 1.87 0.40 -4.67
CA VAL A 57 1.94 0.66 -3.23
C VAL A 57 1.69 2.14 -2.95
N GLU A 58 2.42 3.03 -3.64
CA GLU A 58 2.26 4.49 -3.52
C GLU A 58 0.81 4.91 -3.80
N PHE A 59 0.22 4.41 -4.88
CA PHE A 59 -1.18 4.64 -5.21
C PHE A 59 -2.11 4.23 -4.05
N ALA A 60 -1.93 3.02 -3.49
CA ALA A 60 -2.78 2.54 -2.41
C ALA A 60 -2.63 3.36 -1.12
N GLU A 61 -1.42 3.84 -0.81
CA GLU A 61 -1.19 4.74 0.31
C GLU A 61 -1.83 6.11 0.12
N GLU A 62 -1.73 6.69 -1.08
CA GLU A 62 -2.36 7.96 -1.44
C GLU A 62 -3.89 7.88 -1.31
N GLU A 63 -4.49 6.80 -1.82
CA GLU A 63 -5.92 6.54 -1.65
C GLU A 63 -6.29 6.43 -0.17
N GLY A 64 -5.40 5.90 0.66
CA GLY A 64 -5.58 5.80 2.10
C GLY A 64 -5.62 7.17 2.77
N ARG A 65 -4.67 8.03 2.42
CA ARG A 65 -4.63 9.42 2.88
C ARG A 65 -5.88 10.18 2.45
N ARG A 66 -6.32 10.02 1.19
CA ARG A 66 -7.54 10.65 0.66
C ARG A 66 -8.80 10.17 1.37
N LEU A 67 -8.96 8.86 1.59
CA LEU A 67 -10.09 8.30 2.32
C LEU A 67 -10.13 8.79 3.77
N GLN A 68 -8.97 8.83 4.45
CA GLN A 68 -8.87 9.35 5.81
C GLN A 68 -9.25 10.82 5.88
N ALA A 69 -8.75 11.66 4.96
CA ALA A 69 -9.10 13.08 4.90
C ALA A 69 -10.62 13.28 4.73
N LYS A 70 -11.26 12.50 3.85
CA LYS A 70 -12.72 12.54 3.66
C LYS A 70 -13.47 12.16 4.94
N ILE A 71 -13.03 11.11 5.64
CA ILE A 71 -13.67 10.67 6.89
C ILE A 71 -13.54 11.74 7.99
N LEU A 72 -12.38 12.41 8.09
CA LEU A 72 -12.16 13.48 9.06
C LEU A 72 -13.03 14.71 8.76
N GLN A 73 -13.07 15.14 7.49
CA GLN A 73 -13.91 16.25 7.04
C GLN A 73 -15.40 15.96 7.25
N SER A 74 -15.86 14.75 6.90
CA SER A 74 -17.27 14.34 7.05
C SER A 74 -17.65 14.09 8.53
N GLY A 75 -16.68 13.82 9.39
CA GLY A 75 -16.85 13.61 10.83
C GLY A 75 -16.80 14.88 11.69
N GLY A 76 -16.66 16.07 11.08
CA GLY A 76 -16.60 17.34 11.80
C GLY A 76 -15.35 17.55 12.67
N LEU A 77 -14.32 16.72 12.48
CA LEU A 77 -13.04 16.85 13.19
C LEU A 77 -12.07 17.64 12.31
N GLU A 78 -12.02 18.95 12.53
CA GLU A 78 -10.88 19.77 12.13
C GLU A 78 -9.58 19.17 12.70
N PRO A 79 -8.49 19.06 11.92
CA PRO A 79 -7.21 18.54 12.37
C PRO A 79 -6.59 19.51 13.38
N GLY A 80 -7.00 19.37 14.64
CA GLY A 80 -6.67 20.28 15.74
C GLY A 80 -7.61 20.14 16.95
N ARG A 81 -8.77 19.49 16.79
CA ARG A 81 -9.77 19.33 17.87
C ARG A 81 -9.81 17.91 18.46
N VAL A 82 -8.66 17.30 18.72
CA VAL A 82 -8.62 16.11 19.59
C VAL A 82 -8.69 16.59 21.04
N ARG A 83 -9.91 16.69 21.60
CA ARG A 83 -10.06 16.73 23.06
C ARG A 83 -9.63 15.37 23.59
N ARG A 84 -8.49 15.33 24.30
CA ARG A 84 -8.18 14.24 25.23
C ARG A 84 -9.23 14.30 26.34
N SER A 85 -10.30 13.52 26.20
CA SER A 85 -11.12 13.16 27.35
C SER A 85 -10.44 11.97 28.02
N SER A 86 -9.68 12.28 29.07
CA SER A 86 -9.24 11.36 30.09
C SER A 86 -10.45 10.66 30.71
N SER A 87 -10.38 9.34 30.85
CA SER A 87 -11.08 8.55 31.86
C SER A 87 -10.19 7.37 32.21
#